data_AF-A0A8T0R7Y1-F1
#
_entry.id   AF-A0A8T0R7Y1-F1
#
_cell.length_a   1.000
_cell.length_b   1.000
_cell.length_c   1.000
_cell.angle_alpha   90.00
_cell.angle_beta   90.00
_cell.angle_gamma   90.00
#
_symmetry.space_group_name_H-M   'P 1'
#
loop_
_entity.id
_entity.type
_entity.pdbx_description
1 polymer ?
#
loop_
_entity_poly.entity_id
_entity_poly.type
_entity_poly.pdbx_seq_one_letter_code
_entity_poly.pdbx_strand_id
1 'polypeptide(L)'
;MGFAAVCWTIWKCRNKSCFDKKKLIKSPAEIVIHACALMEFWADLYTPEIRSQLADGMKIILSCAHSVLARQMRPVSPLLAPEDTSDQEQ
;
A
#
# COMPACT_ATOMS: atom_id res chain seq x y z
N MET A 1 1.26 -13.20 -26.81
CA MET A 1 1.53 -14.33 -25.89
C MET A 1 2.59 -14.02 -24.82
N GLY A 2 3.62 -13.19 -25.08
CA GLY A 2 4.66 -12.88 -24.08
C GLY A 2 4.20 -12.05 -22.88
N PHE A 3 3.42 -10.98 -23.09
CA PHE A 3 2.99 -10.08 -22.02
C PHE A 3 2.11 -10.78 -20.96
N ALA A 4 1.16 -11.61 -21.39
CA ALA A 4 0.32 -12.38 -20.48
C ALA A 4 1.12 -13.36 -19.62
N ALA A 5 2.16 -13.99 -20.19
CA ALA A 5 3.05 -14.90 -19.46
C ALA A 5 3.93 -14.14 -18.44
N VAL A 6 4.45 -12.97 -18.80
CA VAL A 6 5.20 -12.11 -17.88
C VAL A 6 4.29 -11.59 -16.76
N CYS A 7 3.08 -11.15 -17.08
CA CYS A 7 2.11 -10.69 -16.10
C CYS A 7 1.69 -11.82 -15.14
N TRP A 8 1.46 -13.03 -15.67
CA TRP A 8 1.14 -14.22 -14.89
C TRP A 8 2.27 -14.65 -13.96
N THR A 9 3.53 -14.60 -14.42
CA THR A 9 4.69 -14.96 -13.60
C THR A 9 4.91 -13.94 -12.47
N ILE A 10 4.79 -12.64 -12.75
CA ILE A 10 4.91 -11.60 -11.73
C ILE A 10 3.78 -11.71 -10.70
N TRP A 11 2.54 -11.87 -11.17
CA TRP A 11 1.38 -12.08 -10.31
C TRP A 11 1.56 -13.33 -9.44
N LYS A 12 1.96 -14.46 -10.02
CA LYS A 12 2.16 -15.72 -9.30
C LYS A 12 3.29 -15.62 -8.27
N CYS A 13 4.42 -14.97 -8.59
CA CYS A 13 5.52 -14.74 -7.65
C CYS A 13 5.12 -13.85 -6.46
N ARG A 14 4.34 -12.80 -6.73
CA ARG A 14 3.80 -11.91 -5.69
C ARG A 14 2.76 -12.62 -4.82
N ASN A 15 1.80 -13.30 -5.45
CA ASN A 15 0.76 -14.03 -4.72
C ASN A 15 1.37 -15.13 -3.84
N LYS A 16 2.36 -15.86 -4.37
CA LYS A 16 3.12 -16.84 -3.59
C LYS A 16 3.82 -16.19 -2.38
N SER A 17 4.44 -15.02 -2.54
CA SER A 17 5.11 -14.31 -1.43
C SER A 17 4.13 -13.72 -0.40
N CYS A 18 2.93 -13.32 -0.82
CA CYS A 18 1.87 -12.84 0.07
C CYS A 18 1.23 -13.97 0.88
N PHE A 19 1.04 -15.15 0.27
CA PHE A 19 0.29 -16.26 0.85
C PHE A 19 1.17 -17.31 1.55
N ASP A 20 2.44 -17.49 1.16
CA ASP A 20 3.40 -18.35 1.85
C ASP A 20 3.97 -17.64 3.09
N LYS A 21 3.14 -17.36 4.12
CA LYS A 21 3.44 -17.06 5.55
C LYS A 21 4.80 -16.40 5.96
N LYS A 22 5.51 -15.76 5.05
CA LYS A 22 6.81 -15.11 5.25
C LYS A 22 6.51 -13.64 5.41
N LYS A 23 6.88 -13.10 6.58
CA LYS A 23 6.71 -11.70 7.02
C LYS A 23 7.49 -10.70 6.15
N LEU A 24 7.28 -10.69 4.84
CA LEU A 24 7.93 -9.74 3.93
C LEU A 24 7.04 -8.54 3.61
N ILE A 25 5.71 -8.71 3.65
CA ILE A 25 4.78 -7.60 3.46
C ILE A 25 4.28 -7.16 4.82
N LYS A 26 4.74 -6.00 5.27
CA LYS A 26 4.38 -5.44 6.58
C LYS A 26 3.03 -4.72 6.53
N SER A 27 2.58 -4.30 5.34
CA SER A 27 1.32 -3.60 5.14
C SER A 27 0.77 -3.82 3.73
N PRO A 28 -0.57 -3.94 3.57
CA PRO A 28 -1.23 -3.95 2.26
C PRO A 28 -0.84 -2.78 1.36
N ALA A 29 -0.48 -1.63 1.95
CA ALA A 29 -0.04 -0.46 1.22
C ALA A 29 1.33 -0.65 0.53
N GLU A 30 2.24 -1.49 1.06
CA GLU A 30 3.49 -1.81 0.37
C GLU A 30 3.23 -2.60 -0.93
N ILE A 31 2.22 -3.47 -0.93
CA ILE A 31 1.79 -4.20 -2.14
C ILE A 31 1.33 -3.20 -3.22
N VAL A 32 0.57 -2.19 -2.82
CA VAL A 32 0.05 -1.15 -3.72
C VAL A 32 1.19 -0.33 -4.30
N ILE A 33 2.16 0.08 -3.48
CA ILE A 33 3.35 0.81 -3.94
C ILE A 33 4.14 -0.01 -4.97
N HIS A 34 4.38 -1.30 -4.69
CA HIS A 34 5.05 -2.18 -5.65
C HIS A 34 4.25 -2.42 -6.93
N ALA A 35 2.92 -2.38 -6.87
CA ALA A 35 2.08 -2.42 -8.08
C ALA A 35 2.21 -1.14 -8.91
N CYS A 36 2.26 0.04 -8.28
CA CYS A 36 2.51 1.31 -8.95
C CYS A 36 3.87 1.34 -9.66
N ALA A 37 4.95 0.93 -8.98
CA ALA A 37 6.28 0.87 -9.60
C ALA A 37 6.33 -0.07 -10.83
N LEU A 38 5.59 -1.18 -10.77
CA LEU A 38 5.47 -2.09 -11.90
C LEU A 38 4.67 -1.44 -13.05
N MET A 39 3.54 -0.81 -12.76
CA MET A 39 2.74 -0.12 -13.77
C MET A 39 3.52 1.02 -14.44
N GLU A 40 4.37 1.71 -13.70
CA GLU A 40 5.28 2.74 -14.24
C GLU A 40 6.33 2.14 -15.18
N PHE A 41 6.93 1.00 -14.83
CA PHE A 41 7.81 0.26 -15.74
C PHE A 41 7.10 -0.15 -17.05
N TRP A 42 5.83 -0.52 -16.99
CA TRP A 42 5.04 -0.86 -18.18
C TRP A 42 4.48 0.36 -18.90
N ALA A 43 4.42 1.53 -18.27
CA ALA A 43 3.91 2.77 -18.87
C ALA A 43 4.65 3.06 -20.18
N ASP A 44 5.94 2.79 -20.23
CA ASP A 44 6.79 2.99 -21.42
C ASP A 44 6.43 2.13 -22.64
N LEU A 45 5.56 1.12 -22.47
CA LEU A 45 5.04 0.32 -23.57
C LEU A 45 3.75 0.90 -24.19
N TYR A 46 3.09 1.86 -23.53
CA TYR A 46 1.80 2.40 -23.96
C TYR A 46 1.92 3.70 -24.75
N THR A 47 0.82 4.13 -25.38
CA THR A 47 0.72 5.44 -26.05
C THR A 47 0.79 6.58 -25.02
N PRO A 48 1.24 7.79 -25.41
CA PRO A 48 1.40 8.91 -24.46
C PRO A 48 0.11 9.27 -23.73
N GLU A 49 -1.04 9.11 -24.38
CA GLU A 49 -2.36 9.38 -23.79
C GLU A 49 -2.77 8.36 -22.71
N ILE A 50 -2.39 7.09 -22.88
CA ILE A 50 -2.61 6.06 -21.85
C ILE A 50 -1.61 6.24 -20.71
N ARG A 51 -0.37 6.66 -21.02
CA ARG A 51 0.64 6.97 -20.00
C ARG A 51 0.21 8.08 -19.07
N SER A 52 -0.35 9.17 -19.59
CA SER A 52 -0.81 10.30 -18.76
C SER A 52 -1.94 9.90 -17.82
N GLN A 53 -2.95 9.18 -18.35
CA GLN A 53 -4.07 8.66 -17.54
C GLN A 53 -3.59 7.70 -16.46
N LEU A 54 -2.64 6.81 -16.79
CA LEU A 54 -2.04 5.89 -15.84
C LEU A 54 -1.26 6.62 -14.75
N ALA A 55 -0.44 7.61 -15.12
CA ALA A 55 0.34 8.40 -14.18
C ALA A 55 -0.55 9.14 -13.18
N ASP A 56 -1.66 9.72 -13.62
CA ASP A 56 -2.59 10.42 -12.72
C ASP A 56 -3.31 9.46 -11.77
N GLY A 57 -3.75 8.30 -12.26
CA GLY A 57 -4.30 7.24 -11.40
C GLY A 57 -3.28 6.73 -10.37
N MET A 58 -2.03 6.50 -10.79
CA MET A 58 -0.95 6.05 -9.91
C MET A 58 -0.65 7.05 -8.79
N LYS A 59 -0.62 8.36 -9.07
CA LYS A 59 -0.41 9.40 -8.04
C LYS A 59 -1.47 9.34 -6.94
N ILE A 60 -2.73 9.17 -7.31
CA ILE A 60 -3.85 9.10 -6.35
C ILE A 60 -3.68 7.86 -5.46
N ILE A 61 -3.46 6.70 -6.07
CA ILE A 61 -3.30 5.42 -5.37
C ILE A 61 -2.07 5.46 -4.44
N LEU A 62 -0.96 6.03 -4.92
CA LEU A 62 0.29 6.15 -4.17
C LEU A 62 0.12 7.09 -2.96
N SER A 63 -0.55 8.23 -3.14
CA SER A 63 -0.88 9.15 -2.05
C SER A 63 -1.73 8.50 -0.97
N CYS A 64 -2.75 7.72 -1.36
CA CYS A 64 -3.57 6.93 -0.45
C CYS A 64 -2.74 5.88 0.30
N ALA A 65 -1.88 5.13 -0.41
CA ALA A 65 -1.02 4.11 0.19
C ALA A 65 -0.04 4.71 1.21
N HIS A 66 0.61 5.83 0.88
CA HIS A 66 1.49 6.54 1.82
C HIS A 66 0.75 7.07 3.04
N SER A 67 -0.45 7.61 2.85
CA SER A 67 -1.30 8.09 3.96
C SER A 67 -1.68 6.95 4.91
N VAL A 68 -1.98 5.77 4.37
CA VAL A 68 -2.28 4.56 5.17
C VAL A 68 -1.03 4.05 5.91
N LEU A 69 0.14 4.05 5.26
CA LEU A 69 1.40 3.68 5.93
C LEU A 69 1.77 4.65 7.05
N ALA A 70 1.64 5.95 6.82
CA ALA A 70 1.91 6.98 7.82
C ALA A 70 0.97 6.88 9.03
N ARG A 71 -0.26 6.39 8.84
CA ARG A 71 -1.21 6.10 9.91
C ARG A 71 -0.85 4.83 10.69
N GLN A 72 -0.39 3.79 10.01
CA GLN A 72 0.04 2.53 10.64
C GLN A 72 1.32 2.68 11.48
N MET A 73 2.23 3.57 11.06
CA MET A 73 3.48 3.85 11.79
C MET A 73 3.28 4.73 13.04
N ARG A 74 2.11 5.35 13.21
CA ARG A 74 1.82 6.17 14.38
C ARG A 74 1.56 5.20 15.54
N PRO A 75 2.43 5.13 16.57
CA PRO A 75 2.08 4.38 17.77
C PRO A 75 0.77 4.97 18.27
N VAL A 76 -0.22 4.12 18.52
CA VAL A 76 -1.36 4.52 19.34
C VAL A 76 -0.75 4.85 20.70
N SER A 77 -0.39 6.10 20.93
CA SER A 77 -0.13 6.59 22.28
C SER A 77 -1.37 6.23 23.09
N PRO A 78 -1.24 5.45 24.18
CA PRO A 78 -2.36 5.20 25.07
C PRO A 78 -2.88 6.57 25.50
N LEU A 79 -4.05 6.94 24.98
CA LEU A 79 -4.72 8.16 25.34
C LEU A 79 -5.02 8.03 26.84
N LEU A 80 -4.32 8.84 27.62
CA LEU A 80 -4.46 9.04 29.06
C LEU A 80 -5.93 8.85 29.48
N ALA A 81 -6.21 7.83 30.28
CA ALA A 81 -7.51 7.68 30.93
C ALA A 81 -7.76 8.95 31.78
N PRO A 82 -8.97 9.53 31.77
CA PRO A 82 -9.28 10.61 32.70
C PRO A 82 -9.10 10.06 34.13
N GLU A 83 -8.31 10.77 34.94
CA GLU A 83 -8.25 10.52 36.38
C GLU A 83 -9.66 10.71 36.95
N ASP A 84 -10.20 9.63 37.53
CA ASP A 84 -11.33 9.69 38.43
C ASP A 84 -10.90 10.44 39.70
N THR A 85 -11.01 11.77 39.71
CA THR A 85 -11.10 12.51 40.98
C THR A 85 -12.50 12.28 41.53
N SER A 86 -12.62 11.21 42.31
CA SER A 86 -13.71 11.05 43.28
C SER A 86 -13.50 12.09 44.38
N ASP A 87 -14.08 13.28 44.22
CA ASP A 87 -14.23 14.21 45.33
C ASP A 87 -15.30 13.66 46.28
N GLN A 88 -14.82 13.00 47.33
CA GLN A 88 -15.56 12.63 48.51
C GLN A 88 -15.21 13.66 49.59
N GLU A 89 -16.06 14.66 49.81
CA GLU A 89 -16.05 15.45 51.04
C GLU A 89 -17.47 15.72 51.56
N GLN A 90 -17.55 15.75 52.89
CA GLN A 90 -18.65 15.50 53.83
C GLN A 90 -19.85 16.45 53.81
#